data_AF-A0A348Y777-F1
#
_entry.id   AF-A0A348Y777-F1
#
_cell.length_a   1.000
_cell.length_b   1.000
_cell.length_c   1.000
_cell.angle_alpha   90.00
_cell.angle_beta   90.00
_cell.angle_gamma   90.00
#
_symmetry.space_group_name_H-M   'P 1'
#
loop_
_entity.id
_entity.type
_entity.pdbx_description
1 polymer ?
#
loop_
_entity_poly.entity_id
_entity_poly.type
_entity_poly.pdbx_seq_one_letter_code
_entity_poly.pdbx_strand_id
1 'polypeptide(L)'
;MSLFSKSLISKVVGSLLILSTASYAAQAKPISQEKKEVLKQASNFAQAVACSTTFASDAEDYKTTVKDIYLTEKDTEYAEYFVFWSGDWGCSGGSGTYRSYLTSFSKFGQSRPFIVDQQDILSDINADGYLVNDRFIEDVKFENGKFLITGSDFSNEGDDGGNNFPANRYKYTLALDKNSDDYKWKLIDKKFMGKTKDAIKIN
;
A
#
# COMPACT_ATOMS: atom_id res chain seq x y z
N MET A 1 51.06 -20.55 77.72
CA MET A 1 50.39 -21.33 76.67
C MET A 1 48.93 -20.90 76.62
N SER A 2 48.44 -20.59 75.41
CA SER A 2 47.02 -20.52 75.03
C SER A 2 46.20 -19.30 75.51
N LEU A 3 45.44 -18.56 74.70
CA LEU A 3 45.32 -18.38 73.24
C LEU A 3 44.49 -17.09 73.07
N PHE A 4 44.89 -16.23 72.12
CA PHE A 4 44.17 -15.03 71.71
C PHE A 4 42.80 -15.37 71.11
N SER A 5 41.72 -14.76 71.61
CA SER A 5 40.40 -14.76 70.94
C SER A 5 40.39 -13.67 69.86
N LYS A 6 40.37 -14.11 68.60
CA LYS A 6 40.21 -13.27 67.41
C LYS A 6 38.72 -13.05 67.11
N SER A 7 38.40 -11.86 66.55
CA SER A 7 37.55 -11.70 65.33
C SER A 7 36.04 -12.02 65.49
N LEU A 8 35.05 -11.37 64.87
CA LEU A 8 34.96 -10.30 63.88
C LEU A 8 33.54 -9.72 63.99
N ILE A 9 33.41 -8.44 63.62
CA ILE A 9 32.17 -7.77 63.25
C ILE A 9 31.49 -8.49 62.08
N SER A 10 30.16 -8.66 62.09
CA SER A 10 29.40 -8.60 60.84
C SER A 10 27.94 -8.20 61.07
N LYS A 11 27.63 -6.97 60.67
CA LYS A 11 26.28 -6.41 60.55
C LYS A 11 25.65 -7.03 59.29
N VAL A 12 24.57 -7.78 59.46
CA VAL A 12 23.75 -8.23 58.31
C VAL A 12 22.89 -7.05 57.88
N VAL A 13 23.33 -6.37 56.81
CA VAL A 13 22.52 -5.39 56.08
C VAL A 13 21.58 -6.17 55.16
N GLY A 14 20.28 -6.04 55.38
CA GLY A 14 19.26 -6.59 54.49
C GLY A 14 19.25 -5.83 53.17
N SER A 15 19.65 -6.51 52.09
CA SER A 15 19.46 -6.01 50.73
C SER A 15 18.02 -6.27 50.28
N LEU A 16 17.21 -5.21 50.26
CA LEU A 16 15.94 -5.18 49.54
C LEU A 16 16.24 -5.13 48.03
N LEU A 17 16.05 -6.25 47.32
CA LEU A 17 16.00 -6.29 45.87
C LEU A 17 14.62 -5.81 45.42
N ILE A 18 14.52 -4.54 45.03
CA ILE A 18 13.36 -4.01 44.32
C ILE A 18 13.45 -4.53 42.88
N LEU A 19 12.74 -5.61 42.56
CA LEU A 19 12.50 -6.01 41.17
C LEU A 19 11.60 -4.95 40.54
N SER A 20 12.19 -4.01 39.80
CA SER A 20 11.47 -3.13 38.90
C SER A 20 10.99 -3.96 37.71
N THR A 21 9.75 -4.44 37.77
CA THR A 21 9.03 -4.93 36.59
C THR A 21 8.77 -3.74 35.68
N ALA A 22 9.72 -3.42 34.80
CA ALA A 22 9.51 -2.53 33.68
C ALA A 22 8.46 -3.18 32.77
N SER A 23 7.20 -2.80 32.96
CA SER A 23 6.12 -3.19 32.06
C SER A 23 6.35 -2.47 30.74
N TYR A 24 6.93 -3.16 29.77
CA TYR A 24 6.98 -2.69 28.39
C TYR A 24 5.55 -2.75 27.83
N ALA A 25 4.78 -1.68 28.05
CA ALA A 25 3.59 -1.45 27.24
C ALA A 25 4.06 -1.27 25.80
N ALA A 26 3.78 -2.25 24.94
CA ALA A 26 4.03 -2.16 23.50
C ALA A 26 3.17 -1.03 22.95
N GLN A 27 3.72 0.17 22.85
CA GLN A 27 3.03 1.29 22.21
C GLN A 27 2.92 1.02 20.72
N ALA A 28 1.69 1.10 20.20
CA ALA A 28 1.43 1.06 18.77
C ALA A 28 2.21 2.19 18.08
N LYS A 29 2.87 1.87 16.97
CA LYS A 29 3.61 2.88 16.21
C LYS A 29 2.65 3.93 15.64
N PRO A 30 3.06 5.21 15.55
CA PRO A 30 2.27 6.21 14.83
C PRO A 30 2.04 5.78 13.38
N ILE A 31 0.84 6.05 12.83
CA ILE A 31 0.47 5.71 11.44
C ILE A 31 1.50 6.25 10.44
N SER A 32 2.07 7.43 10.69
CA SER A 32 3.10 8.01 9.82
C SER A 32 4.39 7.18 9.76
N GLN A 33 4.73 6.44 10.81
CA GLN A 33 5.87 5.53 10.84
C GLN A 33 5.53 4.20 10.15
N GLU A 34 4.35 3.65 10.40
CA GLU A 34 3.87 2.44 9.70
C GLU A 34 3.82 2.65 8.19
N LYS A 35 3.31 3.81 7.72
CA LYS A 35 3.35 4.14 6.28
C LYS A 35 4.75 4.16 5.70
N LYS A 36 5.78 4.58 6.44
CA LYS A 36 7.17 4.51 5.96
C LYS A 36 7.68 3.07 5.87
N GLU A 37 7.27 2.21 6.80
CA GLU A 37 7.59 0.78 6.78
C GLU A 37 6.92 0.09 5.59
N VAL A 38 5.63 0.38 5.34
CA VAL A 38 4.88 -0.10 4.17
C VAL A 38 5.51 0.42 2.87
N LEU A 39 5.88 1.70 2.80
CA LEU A 39 6.53 2.27 1.61
C LEU A 39 7.80 1.49 1.24
N LYS A 40 8.62 1.16 2.24
CA LYS A 40 9.83 0.37 2.04
C LYS A 40 9.51 -1.04 1.55
N GLN A 41 8.51 -1.70 2.13
CA GLN A 41 8.11 -3.05 1.69
C GLN A 41 7.55 -3.04 0.27
N ALA A 42 6.72 -2.05 -0.06
CA ALA A 42 6.18 -1.87 -1.41
C ALA A 42 7.29 -1.62 -2.44
N SER A 43 8.28 -0.80 -2.10
CA SER A 43 9.44 -0.58 -2.96
C SER A 43 10.23 -1.86 -3.22
N ASN A 44 10.52 -2.64 -2.16
CA ASN A 44 11.21 -3.92 -2.28
C ASN A 44 10.41 -4.92 -3.14
N PHE A 45 9.10 -4.99 -2.93
CA PHE A 45 8.22 -5.85 -3.72
C PHE A 45 8.22 -5.45 -5.19
N ALA A 46 7.99 -4.17 -5.49
CA ALA A 46 7.99 -3.65 -6.85
C ALA A 46 9.31 -3.93 -7.57
N GLN A 47 10.46 -3.72 -6.91
CA GLN A 47 11.79 -4.03 -7.46
C GLN A 47 12.02 -5.53 -7.72
N ALA A 48 11.31 -6.41 -7.01
CA ALA A 48 11.42 -7.86 -7.22
C ALA A 48 10.56 -8.35 -8.39
N VAL A 49 9.48 -7.64 -8.75
CA VAL A 49 8.50 -8.10 -9.75
C VAL A 49 8.49 -7.29 -11.05
N ALA A 50 9.09 -6.10 -11.07
CA ALA A 50 9.05 -5.19 -12.21
C ALA A 50 10.42 -4.61 -12.57
N CYS A 51 10.67 -4.42 -13.87
CA CYS A 51 11.94 -3.89 -14.38
C CYS A 51 12.03 -2.36 -14.34
N SER A 52 10.89 -1.68 -14.44
CA SER A 52 10.76 -0.24 -14.27
C SER A 52 9.60 0.02 -13.32
N THR A 53 9.76 0.95 -12.38
CA THR A 53 8.75 1.23 -11.35
C THR A 53 8.75 2.68 -10.92
N THR A 54 7.64 3.15 -10.37
CA THR A 54 7.49 4.48 -9.75
C THR A 54 8.30 4.65 -8.46
N PHE A 55 8.97 3.59 -7.98
CA PHE A 55 9.92 3.67 -6.87
C PHE A 55 11.35 3.95 -7.32
N ALA A 56 11.65 3.79 -8.61
CA ALA A 56 12.98 3.97 -9.14
C ALA A 56 13.40 5.45 -9.06
N SER A 57 14.71 5.70 -8.85
CA SER A 57 15.23 7.05 -8.73
C SER A 57 15.06 7.87 -10.01
N ASP A 58 15.04 7.19 -11.15
CA ASP A 58 14.91 7.69 -12.51
C ASP A 58 13.48 7.62 -13.05
N ALA A 59 12.47 7.36 -12.21
CA ALA A 59 11.07 7.47 -12.63
C ALA A 59 10.76 8.91 -13.10
N GLU A 60 10.37 9.06 -14.37
CA GLU A 60 10.29 10.35 -15.08
C GLU A 60 9.03 11.15 -14.72
N ASP A 61 7.87 10.50 -14.59
CA ASP A 61 6.58 11.20 -14.45
C ASP A 61 6.07 11.24 -13.00
N TYR A 62 5.99 10.08 -12.37
CA TYR A 62 5.35 9.91 -11.07
C TYR A 62 6.20 9.04 -10.15
N LYS A 63 6.33 9.49 -8.90
CA LYS A 63 7.06 8.77 -7.85
C LYS A 63 6.11 8.37 -6.73
N THR A 64 6.10 7.08 -6.39
CA THR A 64 5.32 6.58 -5.27
C THR A 64 5.95 7.04 -3.95
N THR A 65 5.13 7.62 -3.09
CA THR A 65 5.51 8.20 -1.80
C THR A 65 4.55 7.75 -0.69
N VAL A 66 4.76 8.27 0.53
CA VAL A 66 3.84 8.03 1.66
C VAL A 66 2.41 8.54 1.43
N LYS A 67 2.19 9.42 0.44
CA LYS A 67 0.85 9.93 0.09
C LYS A 67 -0.01 8.87 -0.60
N ASP A 68 0.66 7.91 -1.23
CA ASP A 68 0.07 6.89 -2.08
C ASP A 68 -0.18 5.60 -1.29
N ILE A 69 -0.16 5.71 0.04
CA ILE A 69 -0.38 4.65 1.00
C ILE A 69 -1.69 4.93 1.74
N TYR A 70 -2.62 4.00 1.63
CA TYR A 70 -3.98 4.12 2.14
C TYR A 70 -4.19 3.09 3.25
N LEU A 71 -4.49 3.55 4.46
CA LEU A 71 -4.88 2.66 5.56
C LEU A 71 -6.35 2.31 5.37
N THR A 72 -6.65 1.03 5.13
CA THR A 72 -8.01 0.54 4.85
C THR A 72 -8.64 -0.09 6.09
N GLU A 73 -7.86 -0.82 6.87
CA GLU A 73 -8.31 -1.47 8.09
C GLU A 73 -7.22 -1.43 9.18
N LYS A 74 -7.64 -1.24 10.44
CA LYS A 74 -6.74 -1.30 11.59
C LYS A 74 -7.47 -1.75 12.85
N ASP A 75 -6.93 -2.77 13.49
CA ASP A 75 -7.26 -3.16 14.86
C ASP A 75 -5.98 -3.26 15.72
N THR A 76 -6.04 -3.92 16.88
CA THR A 76 -4.91 -4.09 17.81
C THR A 76 -3.78 -4.97 17.25
N GLU A 77 -4.12 -5.98 16.46
CA GLU A 77 -3.21 -7.01 15.93
C GLU A 77 -3.19 -7.08 14.39
N TYR A 78 -4.04 -6.33 13.72
CA TYR A 78 -4.16 -6.30 12.27
C TYR A 78 -4.08 -4.86 11.75
N ALA A 79 -3.39 -4.68 10.64
CA ALA A 79 -3.47 -3.46 9.86
C ALA A 79 -3.28 -3.78 8.38
N GLU A 80 -4.16 -3.23 7.55
CA GLU A 80 -4.13 -3.35 6.10
C GLU A 80 -3.83 -1.98 5.48
N TYR A 81 -2.86 -1.97 4.59
CA TYR A 81 -2.53 -0.81 3.79
C TYR A 81 -2.54 -1.18 2.32
N PHE A 82 -3.11 -0.31 1.49
CA PHE A 82 -2.91 -0.37 0.05
C PHE A 82 -1.85 0.63 -0.38
N VAL A 83 -1.05 0.25 -1.38
CA VAL A 83 -0.07 1.13 -2.00
C VAL A 83 -0.38 1.24 -3.49
N PHE A 84 -0.56 2.48 -3.95
CA PHE A 84 -0.65 2.78 -5.37
C PHE A 84 0.75 2.99 -5.96
N TRP A 85 1.07 2.23 -6.98
CA TRP A 85 2.34 2.31 -7.69
C TRP A 85 2.18 1.86 -9.14
N SER A 86 3.17 2.12 -9.97
CA SER A 86 3.14 1.67 -11.38
C SER A 86 4.47 1.05 -11.78
N GLY A 87 4.44 0.19 -12.80
CA GLY A 87 5.62 -0.51 -13.28
C GLY A 87 5.36 -1.45 -14.45
N ASP A 88 6.45 -1.88 -15.09
CA ASP A 88 6.47 -2.95 -16.09
C ASP A 88 6.66 -4.31 -15.39
N TRP A 89 5.57 -4.86 -14.85
CA TRP A 89 5.57 -6.15 -14.17
C TRP A 89 5.94 -7.26 -15.14
N GLY A 90 6.86 -8.13 -14.71
CA GLY A 90 7.34 -9.24 -15.53
C GLY A 90 8.23 -8.80 -16.69
N CYS A 91 8.62 -7.52 -16.75
CA CYS A 91 9.59 -7.00 -17.69
C CYS A 91 9.23 -7.26 -19.16
N SER A 92 7.93 -7.18 -19.48
CA SER A 92 7.46 -7.51 -20.83
C SER A 92 7.98 -6.52 -21.87
N GLY A 93 8.15 -5.26 -21.47
CA GLY A 93 8.64 -4.19 -22.33
C GLY A 93 7.69 -3.80 -23.46
N GLY A 94 7.83 -2.56 -23.95
CA GLY A 94 7.04 -2.03 -25.06
C GLY A 94 5.85 -1.17 -24.62
N SER A 95 5.14 -0.63 -25.61
CA SER A 95 4.01 0.27 -25.37
C SER A 95 2.84 -0.47 -24.72
N GLY A 96 2.44 -0.02 -23.53
CA GLY A 96 1.29 -0.55 -22.80
C GLY A 96 1.57 -1.70 -21.85
N THR A 97 2.83 -2.05 -21.60
CA THR A 97 3.18 -3.00 -20.53
C THR A 97 3.35 -2.34 -19.16
N TYR A 98 3.59 -1.02 -19.14
CA TYR A 98 3.58 -0.23 -17.92
C TYR A 98 2.14 -0.02 -17.43
N ARG A 99 1.86 -0.50 -16.22
CA ARG A 99 0.51 -0.49 -15.60
C ARG A 99 0.60 0.08 -14.20
N SER A 100 -0.53 0.57 -13.71
CA SER A 100 -0.73 0.89 -12.31
C SER A 100 -1.28 -0.31 -11.56
N TYR A 101 -0.87 -0.42 -10.30
CA TYR A 101 -1.25 -1.48 -9.38
C TYR A 101 -1.73 -0.89 -8.08
N LEU A 102 -2.64 -1.60 -7.42
CA LEU A 102 -3.08 -1.29 -6.08
C LEU A 102 -2.90 -2.54 -5.21
N THR A 103 -1.72 -2.63 -4.59
CA THR A 103 -1.23 -3.80 -3.85
C THR A 103 -1.54 -3.65 -2.36
N SER A 104 -2.05 -4.70 -1.71
CA SER A 104 -2.29 -4.69 -0.26
C SER A 104 -1.11 -5.27 0.53
N PHE A 105 -0.88 -4.66 1.69
CA PHE A 105 0.14 -5.01 2.65
C PHE A 105 -0.51 -5.13 4.03
N SER A 106 -0.49 -6.34 4.57
CA SER A 106 -1.12 -6.66 5.85
C SER A 106 -0.08 -6.94 6.92
N LYS A 107 -0.35 -6.51 8.16
CA LYS A 107 0.48 -6.82 9.33
C LYS A 107 -0.37 -7.59 10.35
N PHE A 108 0.08 -8.79 10.70
CA PHE A 108 -0.60 -9.71 11.63
C PHE A 108 0.14 -9.79 12.98
N GLY A 109 0.13 -8.70 13.72
CA GLY A 109 0.69 -8.58 15.05
C GLY A 109 1.88 -7.62 15.10
N GLN A 110 2.10 -7.00 16.26
CA GLN A 110 3.06 -5.88 16.39
C GLN A 110 4.51 -6.23 16.04
N SER A 111 4.91 -7.49 16.28
CA SER A 111 6.26 -8.01 16.02
C SER A 111 6.46 -8.56 14.61
N ARG A 112 5.40 -8.74 13.82
CA ARG A 112 5.49 -9.29 12.47
C ARG A 112 5.73 -8.18 11.43
N PRO A 113 6.49 -8.44 10.35
CA PRO A 113 6.60 -7.51 9.26
C PRO A 113 5.25 -7.38 8.51
N PHE A 114 5.11 -6.30 7.75
CA PHE A 114 4.08 -6.25 6.70
C PHE A 114 4.41 -7.29 5.62
N ILE A 115 3.40 -8.01 5.17
CA ILE A 115 3.48 -8.96 4.06
C ILE A 115 2.56 -8.51 2.93
N VAL A 116 2.88 -8.87 1.70
CA VAL A 116 1.97 -8.72 0.57
C VAL A 116 0.83 -9.70 0.75
N ASP A 117 -0.39 -9.20 0.81
CA ASP A 117 -1.60 -10.01 1.01
C ASP A 117 -2.32 -10.23 -0.33
N GLN A 118 -2.51 -9.15 -1.08
CA GLN A 118 -3.06 -9.15 -2.43
C GLN A 118 -2.16 -8.34 -3.36
N GLN A 119 -1.79 -8.96 -4.48
CA GLN A 119 -0.80 -8.41 -5.41
C GLN A 119 -1.33 -7.20 -6.18
N ASP A 120 -2.54 -7.30 -6.74
CA ASP A 120 -3.17 -6.19 -7.46
C ASP A 120 -4.69 -6.36 -7.53
N ILE A 121 -5.43 -5.48 -6.86
CA ILE A 121 -6.90 -5.51 -6.94
C ILE A 121 -7.43 -5.03 -8.30
N LEU A 122 -6.64 -4.26 -9.06
CA LEU A 122 -7.09 -3.75 -10.37
C LEU A 122 -7.15 -4.89 -11.39
N SER A 123 -6.14 -5.76 -11.40
CA SER A 123 -6.17 -7.01 -12.16
C SER A 123 -7.40 -7.86 -11.82
N ASP A 124 -7.71 -8.03 -10.53
CA ASP A 124 -8.87 -8.84 -10.11
C ASP A 124 -10.20 -8.22 -10.56
N ILE A 125 -10.32 -6.89 -10.50
CA ILE A 125 -11.49 -6.17 -11.03
C ILE A 125 -11.59 -6.31 -12.55
N ASN A 126 -10.45 -6.33 -13.24
CA ASN A 126 -10.37 -6.42 -14.69
C ASN A 126 -10.54 -7.83 -15.24
N ALA A 127 -10.49 -8.86 -14.39
CA ALA A 127 -10.58 -10.27 -14.78
C ALA A 127 -11.84 -10.58 -15.62
N ASP A 128 -12.96 -9.91 -15.31
CA ASP A 128 -14.26 -10.14 -15.96
C ASP A 128 -14.64 -9.09 -17.02
N GLY A 129 -13.69 -8.28 -17.50
CA GLY A 129 -13.95 -7.42 -18.67
C GLY A 129 -13.26 -6.06 -18.74
N TYR A 130 -11.99 -5.95 -18.31
CA TYR A 130 -11.17 -4.73 -18.40
C TYR A 130 -11.96 -3.44 -18.06
N LEU A 131 -12.50 -3.42 -16.84
CA LEU A 131 -13.46 -2.42 -16.38
C LEU A 131 -12.80 -1.07 -16.03
N VAL A 132 -11.55 -1.13 -15.57
CA VAL A 132 -10.72 0.01 -15.17
C VAL A 132 -9.46 0.01 -16.03
N ASN A 133 -9.22 1.10 -16.74
CA ASN A 133 -8.01 1.24 -17.54
C ASN A 133 -6.81 1.58 -16.64
N ASP A 134 -6.12 0.54 -16.18
CA ASP A 134 -4.98 0.59 -15.27
C ASP A 134 -3.72 1.23 -15.86
N ARG A 135 -3.70 1.60 -17.15
CA ARG A 135 -2.58 2.28 -17.79
C ARG A 135 -2.57 3.79 -17.59
N PHE A 136 -3.74 4.37 -17.36
CA PHE A 136 -3.93 5.81 -17.39
C PHE A 136 -4.63 6.28 -16.12
N ILE A 137 -4.24 5.72 -14.98
CA ILE A 137 -4.67 6.21 -13.67
C ILE A 137 -3.90 7.49 -13.33
N GLU A 138 -4.63 8.53 -12.97
CA GLU A 138 -4.10 9.86 -12.67
C GLU A 138 -4.05 10.14 -11.16
N ASP A 139 -5.05 9.65 -10.42
CA ASP A 139 -5.20 9.93 -8.99
C ASP A 139 -5.97 8.80 -8.30
N VAL A 140 -5.56 8.47 -7.07
CA VAL A 140 -6.24 7.51 -6.21
C VAL A 140 -6.45 8.14 -4.84
N LYS A 141 -7.68 8.06 -4.36
CA LYS A 141 -8.05 8.47 -3.00
C LYS A 141 -8.75 7.33 -2.29
N PHE A 142 -8.60 7.31 -0.97
CA PHE A 142 -9.35 6.41 -0.11
C PHE A 142 -10.16 7.22 0.89
N GLU A 143 -11.49 7.18 0.75
CA GLU A 143 -12.41 7.95 1.55
C GLU A 143 -13.65 7.11 1.87
N ASN A 144 -14.09 7.10 3.13
CA ASN A 144 -15.29 6.39 3.58
C ASN A 144 -15.34 4.90 3.17
N GLY A 145 -14.21 4.20 3.27
CA GLY A 145 -14.11 2.77 2.96
C GLY A 145 -14.10 2.43 1.47
N LYS A 146 -13.87 3.42 0.60
CA LYS A 146 -13.91 3.25 -0.86
C LYS A 146 -12.68 3.85 -1.51
N PHE A 147 -12.20 3.19 -2.56
CA PHE A 147 -11.24 3.80 -3.47
C PHE A 147 -11.98 4.64 -4.52
N LEU A 148 -11.51 5.87 -4.70
CA LEU A 148 -11.94 6.79 -5.73
C LEU A 148 -10.76 6.96 -6.68
N ILE A 149 -10.88 6.38 -7.86
CA ILE A 149 -9.81 6.37 -8.86
C ILE A 149 -10.22 7.29 -9.99
N THR A 150 -9.38 8.26 -10.33
CA THR A 150 -9.55 9.07 -11.54
C THR A 150 -8.56 8.58 -12.57
N GLY A 151 -9.04 8.33 -13.78
CA GLY A 151 -8.20 7.90 -14.88
C GLY A 151 -8.87 8.10 -16.22
N SER A 152 -8.11 7.84 -17.27
CA SER A 152 -8.56 7.99 -18.65
C SER A 152 -8.78 6.63 -19.30
N ASP A 153 -9.72 6.57 -20.25
CA ASP A 153 -10.11 5.37 -20.97
C ASP A 153 -10.37 5.66 -22.45
N PHE A 154 -10.33 4.62 -23.27
CA PHE A 154 -10.57 4.73 -24.70
C PHE A 154 -12.02 5.11 -25.01
N SER A 155 -12.24 5.59 -26.22
CA SER A 155 -13.57 5.94 -26.68
C SER A 155 -14.12 4.88 -27.61
N ASN A 156 -15.41 4.62 -27.49
CA ASN A 156 -16.12 3.76 -28.43
C ASN A 156 -16.47 4.50 -29.73
N GLU A 157 -16.17 5.80 -29.81
CA GLU A 157 -16.51 6.69 -30.92
C GLU A 157 -15.36 6.86 -31.92
N GLY A 158 -14.21 6.21 -31.67
CA GLY A 158 -13.04 6.25 -32.56
C GLY A 158 -12.31 7.60 -32.57
N ASP A 159 -12.54 8.46 -31.57
CA ASP A 159 -11.88 9.75 -31.39
C ASP A 159 -10.68 9.69 -30.43
N ASP A 160 -10.18 8.49 -30.12
CA ASP A 160 -8.90 8.32 -29.44
C ASP A 160 -7.72 8.44 -30.41
N GLY A 161 -6.56 8.83 -29.89
CA GLY A 161 -5.33 8.90 -30.68
C GLY A 161 -4.65 7.53 -30.85
N GLY A 162 -5.38 6.43 -30.61
CA GLY A 162 -4.84 5.08 -30.51
C GLY A 162 -4.37 4.71 -29.10
N ASN A 163 -3.63 3.60 -29.02
CA ASN A 163 -3.32 2.85 -27.79
C ASN A 163 -2.65 3.65 -26.64
N ASN A 164 -2.09 4.83 -26.91
CA ASN A 164 -1.39 5.66 -25.93
C ASN A 164 -2.13 6.96 -25.58
N PHE A 165 -3.30 7.20 -26.19
CA PHE A 165 -3.98 8.49 -26.12
C PHE A 165 -5.48 8.29 -25.87
N PRO A 166 -5.87 7.90 -24.63
CA PRO A 166 -7.27 7.74 -24.27
C PRO A 166 -8.04 9.06 -24.41
N ALA A 167 -9.30 8.97 -24.82
CA ALA A 167 -10.12 10.15 -25.14
C ALA A 167 -11.08 10.56 -24.02
N ASN A 168 -11.46 9.64 -23.13
CA ASN A 168 -12.48 9.87 -22.11
C ASN A 168 -11.86 9.83 -20.71
N ARG A 169 -12.30 10.70 -19.81
CA ARG A 169 -11.90 10.69 -18.41
C ARG A 169 -13.04 10.16 -17.55
N TYR A 170 -12.72 9.29 -16.60
CA TYR A 170 -13.68 8.66 -15.70
C TYR A 170 -13.25 8.77 -14.24
N LYS A 171 -14.25 8.72 -13.37
CA LYS A 171 -14.09 8.44 -11.95
C LYS A 171 -14.66 7.05 -11.66
N TYR A 172 -13.82 6.15 -11.18
CA TYR A 172 -14.18 4.81 -10.74
C TYR A 172 -14.31 4.79 -9.22
N THR A 173 -15.32 4.08 -8.71
CA THR A 173 -15.50 3.86 -7.29
C THR A 173 -15.41 2.37 -7.00
N LEU A 174 -14.44 1.98 -6.17
CA LEU A 174 -14.27 0.60 -5.73
C LEU A 174 -14.73 0.45 -4.28
N ALA A 175 -15.40 -0.66 -3.98
CA ALA A 175 -15.80 -1.01 -2.63
C ALA A 175 -15.56 -2.50 -2.37
N LEU A 176 -15.25 -2.81 -1.11
CA LEU A 176 -15.15 -4.18 -0.64
C LEU A 176 -16.55 -4.82 -0.57
N ASP A 177 -16.75 -5.94 -1.26
CA ASP A 177 -17.97 -6.73 -1.16
C ASP A 177 -17.90 -7.65 0.05
N LYS A 178 -18.37 -7.14 1.19
CA LYS A 178 -18.44 -7.87 2.47
C LYS A 178 -19.43 -9.03 2.48
N ASN A 179 -20.26 -9.17 1.46
CA ASN A 179 -21.22 -10.27 1.33
C ASN A 179 -20.68 -11.40 0.45
N SER A 180 -19.52 -11.21 -0.19
CA SER A 180 -18.84 -12.28 -0.92
C SER A 180 -18.01 -13.12 0.05
N ASP A 181 -17.97 -14.44 -0.17
CA ASP A 181 -17.19 -15.38 0.66
C ASP A 181 -15.70 -15.05 0.69
N ASP A 182 -15.21 -14.32 -0.32
CA ASP A 182 -13.80 -13.99 -0.52
C ASP A 182 -13.45 -12.52 -0.18
N TYR A 183 -14.40 -11.71 0.32
CA TYR A 183 -14.20 -10.28 0.63
C TYR A 183 -13.48 -9.52 -0.49
N LYS A 184 -14.00 -9.58 -1.72
CA LYS A 184 -13.32 -9.02 -2.91
C LYS A 184 -13.66 -7.55 -3.13
N TRP A 185 -12.67 -6.77 -3.56
CA TRP A 185 -12.89 -5.43 -4.09
C TRP A 185 -13.62 -5.50 -5.43
N LYS A 186 -14.63 -4.64 -5.62
CA LYS A 186 -15.42 -4.56 -6.85
C LYS A 186 -15.58 -3.12 -7.32
N LEU A 187 -15.66 -2.93 -8.63
CA LEU A 187 -16.14 -1.68 -9.22
C LEU A 187 -17.65 -1.56 -8.97
N ILE A 188 -18.05 -0.51 -8.26
CA ILE A 188 -19.48 -0.25 -7.94
C ILE A 188 -20.05 0.96 -8.67
N ASP A 189 -19.20 1.83 -9.23
CA ASP A 189 -19.62 2.98 -10.04
C ASP A 189 -18.50 3.39 -11.01
N LYS A 190 -18.88 3.76 -12.24
CA LYS A 190 -18.01 4.36 -13.26
C LYS A 190 -18.71 5.59 -13.81
N LYS A 191 -18.20 6.77 -13.48
CA LYS A 191 -18.78 8.05 -13.87
C LYS A 191 -17.93 8.75 -14.91
N PHE A 192 -18.53 9.09 -16.05
CA PHE A 192 -17.89 9.93 -17.08
C PHE A 192 -17.68 11.36 -16.56
N MET A 193 -16.48 11.89 -16.76
CA MET A 193 -16.05 13.20 -16.28
C MET A 193 -15.76 14.20 -17.42
N GLY A 194 -15.83 13.77 -18.68
CA GLY A 194 -15.53 14.57 -19.86
C GLY A 194 -14.41 13.98 -20.72
N LYS A 195 -14.14 14.61 -21.86
CA LYS A 195 -13.03 14.24 -22.75
C LYS A 195 -11.68 14.66 -22.15
N THR A 196 -10.61 13.93 -22.47
CA THR A 196 -9.24 14.30 -22.11
C THR A 196 -8.84 15.58 -22.85
N LYS A 197 -7.93 16.37 -22.28
CA LYS A 197 -7.50 17.64 -22.88
C LYS A 197 -6.89 17.47 -24.28
N ASP A 198 -6.30 16.31 -24.54
CA ASP A 198 -5.66 16.01 -25.81
C ASP A 198 -6.69 15.61 -26.88
N ALA A 199 -7.77 14.94 -26.52
CA ALA A 199 -8.89 14.66 -27.43
C ALA A 199 -9.64 15.94 -27.86
N ILE A 200 -9.65 16.99 -27.02
CA ILE A 200 -10.28 18.29 -27.36
C ILE A 200 -9.55 19.01 -28.51
N LYS A 201 -8.27 18.71 -28.76
CA LYS A 201 -7.47 19.37 -29.81
C LYS A 201 -7.51 18.68 -31.17
N ILE A 202 -8.10 17.49 -31.25
CA ILE A 202 -8.15 16.68 -32.49
C ILE A 202 -9.44 16.96 -33.30
N ASN A 203 -10.38 17.70 -32.71
CA ASN A 203 -11.58 18.25 -33.38
C ASN A 203 -11.43 19.74 -33.70
#